data_AF-A0A450XXJ7-F1
#
_entry.id   AF-A0A450XXJ7-F1
#
_cell.length_a   1.000
_cell.length_b   1.000
_cell.length_c   1.000
_cell.angle_alpha   90.00
_cell.angle_beta   90.00
_cell.angle_gamma   90.00
#
_symmetry.space_group_name_H-M   'P 1'
#
loop_
_entity.id
_entity.type
_entity.pdbx_description
1 polymer ?
#
loop_
_entity_poly.entity_id
_entity_poly.type
_entity_poly.pdbx_seq_one_letter_code
_entity_poly.pdbx_strand_id
1 'polypeptide(L)'
;MAKKPGRKIITFDWAIKTVLRDKANFDVLEGFLSALLLRPITILDMLEGESNQRDDADKYNRVDLLAKTGDGAKKDGELIIVEVQYLPEKAYLKRLAYGTSKTIVEHLKLGEPYDKVKKVYSVSLVYFDVSREYYLLAVKRFPDIVRDDLDEWIYAFKNNEVPDEFSAPGINALKDKFDYLKMIEIERRKFDAHLDVTRSAWGTITHAREEGIEEGIQMGREEGMKQGAHERSLEIARALKQSGMSSAQIAEIAGISLSELEKL
;
A
#
# COMPACT_ATOMS: atom_id res chain seq x y z
N MET A 1 -21.93 21.46 42.43
CA MET A 1 -21.34 21.49 41.07
C MET A 1 -21.94 20.34 40.28
N ALA A 2 -22.68 20.64 39.21
CA ALA A 2 -23.29 19.62 38.36
C ALA A 2 -22.20 18.86 37.58
N LYS A 3 -22.21 17.52 37.67
CA LYS A 3 -21.36 16.64 36.84
C LYS A 3 -21.65 16.94 35.37
N LYS A 4 -20.63 17.39 34.62
CA LYS A 4 -20.71 17.49 33.16
C LYS A 4 -21.13 16.13 32.58
N PRO A 5 -22.07 16.07 31.62
CA PRO A 5 -22.43 14.82 30.97
C PRO A 5 -21.19 14.27 30.26
N GLY A 6 -20.84 13.01 30.55
CA GLY A 6 -19.75 12.33 29.86
C GLY A 6 -19.97 12.41 28.35
N ARG A 7 -18.94 12.86 27.62
CA ARG A 7 -18.97 12.89 26.15
C ARG A 7 -19.37 11.50 25.63
N LYS A 8 -20.25 11.46 24.63
CA LYS A 8 -20.57 10.24 23.88
C LYS A 8 -19.24 9.60 23.44
N ILE A 9 -18.94 8.44 24.01
CA ILE A 9 -17.81 7.59 23.63
C ILE A 9 -17.95 7.40 22.11
N ILE A 10 -16.95 7.84 21.35
CA ILE A 10 -16.81 7.45 19.96
C ILE A 10 -16.82 5.92 19.97
N THR A 11 -17.86 5.30 19.42
CA THR A 11 -17.93 3.84 19.41
C THR A 11 -16.75 3.31 18.63
N PHE A 12 -16.11 2.26 19.14
CA PHE A 12 -14.94 1.63 18.51
C PHE A 12 -15.17 1.29 17.02
N ASP A 13 -16.41 0.91 16.65
CA ASP A 13 -16.83 0.70 15.26
C ASP A 13 -16.62 1.93 14.37
N TRP A 14 -16.96 3.12 14.88
CA TRP A 14 -16.71 4.36 14.17
C TRP A 14 -15.21 4.64 14.08
N ALA A 15 -14.46 4.46 15.18
CA ALA A 15 -13.02 4.67 15.18
C ALA A 15 -12.33 3.76 14.16
N ILE A 16 -12.63 2.47 14.13
CA ILE A 16 -12.04 1.52 13.17
C ILE A 16 -12.45 1.82 11.73
N LYS A 17 -13.73 2.07 11.47
CA LYS A 17 -14.16 2.43 10.10
C LYS A 17 -13.52 3.72 9.64
N THR A 18 -13.36 4.71 10.52
CA THR A 18 -12.70 5.98 10.21
C THR A 18 -11.20 5.77 10.00
N VAL A 19 -10.53 5.00 10.85
CA VAL A 19 -9.08 4.75 10.73
C VAL A 19 -8.78 3.96 9.48
N LEU A 20 -9.50 2.87 9.22
CA LEU A 20 -9.25 2.00 8.08
C LEU A 20 -9.61 2.64 6.74
N ARG A 21 -10.63 3.52 6.67
CA ARG A 21 -11.05 4.15 5.40
C ARG A 21 -10.23 5.37 5.01
N ASP A 22 -9.49 5.96 5.94
CA ASP A 22 -8.73 7.18 5.70
C ASP A 22 -7.37 6.83 5.09
N LYS A 23 -7.13 7.34 3.87
CA LYS A 23 -5.90 7.12 3.10
C LYS A 23 -4.62 7.54 3.84
N ALA A 24 -4.75 8.41 4.84
CA ALA A 24 -3.62 8.84 5.67
C ALA A 24 -3.18 7.81 6.72
N ASN A 25 -3.92 6.69 6.91
CA ASN A 25 -3.59 5.66 7.89
C ASN A 25 -3.29 4.29 7.24
N PHE A 26 -2.65 4.27 6.06
CA PHE A 26 -2.23 3.02 5.42
C PHE A 26 -1.25 2.21 6.25
N ASP A 27 -0.38 2.89 6.98
CA ASP A 27 0.54 2.30 7.96
C ASP A 27 -0.15 1.41 9.00
N VAL A 28 -1.32 1.83 9.50
CA VAL A 28 -2.13 1.04 10.43
C VAL A 28 -2.63 -0.24 9.78
N LEU A 29 -3.18 -0.14 8.56
CA LEU A 29 -3.75 -1.29 7.86
C LEU A 29 -2.66 -2.24 7.35
N GLU A 30 -1.55 -1.72 6.83
CA GLU A 30 -0.36 -2.48 6.44
C GLU A 30 0.21 -3.25 7.62
N GLY A 31 0.36 -2.59 8.78
CA GLY A 31 0.83 -3.21 10.01
C GLY A 31 -0.07 -4.36 10.46
N PHE A 32 -1.37 -4.11 10.52
CA PHE A 32 -2.35 -5.13 10.87
C PHE A 32 -2.36 -6.32 9.90
N LEU A 33 -2.41 -6.06 8.58
CA LEU A 33 -2.41 -7.11 7.57
C LEU A 33 -1.09 -7.89 7.54
N SER A 34 0.02 -7.23 7.85
CA SER A 34 1.34 -7.87 7.92
C SER A 34 1.42 -8.87 9.08
N ALA A 35 0.90 -8.46 10.24
CA ALA A 35 0.78 -9.34 11.40
C ALA A 35 -0.19 -10.51 11.11
N LEU A 36 -1.35 -10.21 10.50
CA LEU A 36 -2.36 -11.22 10.19
C LEU A 36 -1.89 -12.28 9.17
N LEU A 37 -1.17 -11.85 8.12
CA LEU A 37 -0.71 -12.73 7.04
C LEU A 37 0.71 -13.25 7.24
N LEU A 38 1.35 -12.90 8.36
CA LEU A 38 2.71 -13.30 8.73
C LEU A 38 3.76 -13.00 7.65
N ARG A 39 3.62 -11.86 6.99
CA ARG A 39 4.55 -11.36 5.96
C ARG A 39 4.38 -9.86 5.79
N PRO A 40 5.39 -9.12 5.31
CA PRO A 40 5.24 -7.70 4.99
C PRO A 40 4.15 -7.46 3.94
N ILE A 41 3.27 -6.49 4.20
CA ILE A 41 2.24 -6.00 3.29
C ILE A 41 2.47 -4.53 3.04
N THR A 42 2.52 -4.14 1.77
CA THR A 42 2.48 -2.75 1.33
C THR A 42 1.24 -2.53 0.48
N ILE A 43 0.46 -1.51 0.79
CA ILE A 43 -0.73 -1.11 0.07
C ILE A 43 -0.33 -0.11 -1.02
N LEU A 44 -0.53 -0.50 -2.28
CA LEU A 44 -0.25 0.35 -3.43
C LEU A 44 -1.40 1.29 -3.75
N ASP A 45 -2.63 0.82 -3.58
CA ASP A 45 -3.82 1.61 -3.92
C ASP A 45 -5.04 1.11 -3.15
N MET A 46 -5.97 2.04 -2.93
CA MET A 46 -7.30 1.80 -2.40
C MET A 46 -8.30 1.94 -3.53
N LEU A 47 -8.82 0.81 -3.98
CA LEU A 47 -9.87 0.78 -4.97
C LEU A 47 -11.18 1.14 -4.28
N GLU A 48 -11.90 2.12 -4.84
CA GLU A 48 -13.24 2.45 -4.35
C GLU A 48 -14.12 1.22 -4.47
N GLY A 49 -14.59 0.71 -3.32
CA GLY A 49 -15.47 -0.45 -3.23
C GLY A 49 -16.89 -0.19 -3.76
N GLU A 50 -17.16 1.03 -4.22
CA GLU A 50 -18.39 1.42 -4.92
C GLU A 50 -18.08 1.63 -6.40
N SER A 51 -18.03 0.54 -7.19
CA SER A 51 -17.94 0.64 -8.65
C SER A 51 -19.17 0.02 -9.30
N ASN A 52 -20.02 0.94 -9.77
CA ASN A 52 -20.91 0.94 -10.93
C ASN A 52 -21.76 -0.32 -11.20
N GLN A 53 -23.05 -0.23 -10.87
CA GLN A 53 -24.08 -0.95 -11.63
C GLN A 53 -23.85 -0.68 -13.12
N ARG A 54 -23.60 -1.73 -13.90
CA ARG A 54 -23.59 -1.63 -15.37
C ARG A 54 -24.98 -1.96 -15.93
N ASP A 55 -25.78 -2.71 -15.18
CA ASP A 55 -27.13 -3.13 -15.51
C ASP A 55 -28.03 -3.08 -14.25
N ASP A 56 -29.34 -2.90 -14.42
CA ASP A 56 -30.34 -2.78 -13.35
C ASP A 56 -30.50 -4.09 -12.54
N ALA A 57 -30.05 -5.21 -13.11
CA ALA A 57 -30.03 -6.52 -12.46
C ALA A 57 -28.81 -6.76 -11.55
N ASP A 58 -27.78 -5.89 -11.61
CA ASP A 58 -26.55 -6.08 -10.85
C ASP A 58 -26.75 -5.76 -9.38
N LYS A 59 -26.39 -6.74 -8.53
CA LYS A 59 -26.29 -6.48 -7.09
C LYS A 59 -25.10 -5.57 -6.80
N TYR A 60 -25.37 -4.51 -6.04
CA TYR A 60 -24.37 -3.61 -5.48
C TYR A 60 -23.38 -4.41 -4.63
N ASN A 61 -22.09 -4.24 -4.89
CA ASN A 61 -21.05 -4.66 -3.97
C ASN A 61 -20.62 -3.39 -3.24
N ARG A 62 -20.66 -3.40 -1.91
CA ARG A 62 -20.24 -2.27 -1.09
C ARG A 62 -19.13 -2.77 -0.19
N VAL A 63 -17.97 -2.97 -0.78
CA VAL A 63 -16.80 -3.38 -0.01
C VAL A 63 -16.33 -2.16 0.77
N ASP A 64 -16.13 -2.30 2.09
CA ASP A 64 -15.69 -1.18 2.94
C ASP A 64 -14.31 -0.68 2.51
N LEU A 65 -13.45 -1.60 2.08
CA LEU A 65 -12.08 -1.33 1.66
C LEU A 65 -11.57 -2.43 0.71
N LEU A 66 -11.06 -2.03 -0.46
CA LEU A 66 -10.34 -2.93 -1.37
C LEU A 66 -8.92 -2.38 -1.57
N ALA A 67 -7.94 -3.05 -1.01
CA ALA A 67 -6.53 -2.70 -1.14
C ALA A 67 -5.86 -3.57 -2.20
N LYS A 68 -5.03 -2.95 -3.04
CA LYS A 68 -4.09 -3.67 -3.90
C LYS A 68 -2.74 -3.72 -3.20
N THR A 69 -2.18 -4.90 -3.00
CA THR A 69 -0.85 -5.03 -2.40
C THR A 69 0.27 -4.91 -3.42
N GLY A 70 1.44 -4.53 -2.95
CA GLY A 70 2.69 -4.54 -3.69
C GLY A 70 3.70 -5.41 -2.96
N ASP A 71 4.50 -6.12 -3.73
CA ASP A 71 5.73 -6.74 -3.26
C ASP A 71 6.81 -6.20 -4.20
N GLY A 72 7.83 -5.49 -3.72
CA GLY A 72 8.59 -4.43 -4.43
C GLY A 72 9.07 -4.65 -5.88
N ALA A 73 8.93 -5.86 -6.45
CA ALA A 73 9.19 -6.19 -7.85
C ALA A 73 7.94 -6.54 -8.71
N LYS A 74 6.74 -6.77 -8.14
CA LYS A 74 5.53 -7.17 -8.86
C LYS A 74 4.48 -6.05 -8.87
N LYS A 75 4.22 -5.46 -10.05
CA LYS A 75 3.17 -4.45 -10.27
C LYS A 75 1.74 -5.03 -10.29
N ASP A 76 1.60 -6.36 -10.32
CA ASP A 76 0.32 -7.07 -10.42
C ASP A 76 -0.17 -7.69 -9.10
N GLY A 77 0.23 -7.11 -7.97
CA GLY A 77 -0.01 -7.69 -6.64
C GLY A 77 -1.47 -8.01 -6.28
N GLU A 78 -1.60 -8.68 -5.15
CA GLU A 78 -2.83 -9.33 -4.70
C GLU A 78 -3.89 -8.31 -4.30
N LEU A 79 -5.14 -8.75 -4.22
CA LEU A 79 -6.24 -7.92 -3.76
C LEU A 79 -6.65 -8.34 -2.36
N ILE A 80 -6.77 -7.38 -1.45
CA ILE A 80 -7.24 -7.60 -0.08
C ILE A 80 -8.51 -6.78 0.12
N ILE A 81 -9.60 -7.49 0.31
CA ILE A 81 -10.88 -6.95 0.77
C ILE A 81 -10.84 -6.91 2.30
N VAL A 82 -11.14 -5.76 2.89
CA VAL A 82 -11.32 -5.64 4.34
C VAL A 82 -12.74 -5.14 4.62
N GLU A 83 -13.50 -5.89 5.41
CA GLU A 83 -14.86 -5.56 5.83
C GLU A 83 -14.96 -5.47 7.36
N VAL A 84 -15.69 -4.47 7.86
CA VAL A 84 -15.91 -4.28 9.30
C VAL A 84 -17.41 -4.32 9.58
N GLN A 85 -17.88 -5.40 10.18
CA GLN A 85 -19.30 -5.65 10.37
C GLN A 85 -19.66 -5.82 11.86
N TYR A 86 -20.42 -4.86 12.39
CA TYR A 86 -20.88 -4.88 13.77
C TYR A 86 -22.20 -5.62 13.97
N LEU A 87 -23.19 -5.30 13.12
CA LEU A 87 -24.53 -5.88 13.23
C LEU A 87 -24.58 -7.27 12.56
N PRO A 88 -25.20 -8.27 13.21
CA PRO A 88 -25.41 -9.58 12.61
C PRO A 88 -26.23 -9.48 11.33
N GLU A 89 -25.80 -10.21 10.30
CA GLU A 89 -26.56 -10.35 9.07
C GLU A 89 -26.78 -11.84 8.76
N LYS A 90 -28.05 -12.23 8.54
CA LYS A 90 -28.44 -13.63 8.28
C LYS A 90 -27.72 -14.26 7.08
N ALA A 91 -27.32 -13.46 6.10
CA ALA A 91 -26.67 -13.92 4.87
C ALA A 91 -25.21 -13.45 4.74
N TYR A 92 -24.58 -13.03 5.84
CA TYR A 92 -23.26 -12.42 5.84
C TYR A 92 -22.22 -13.21 5.01
N LEU A 93 -22.09 -14.51 5.27
CA LEU A 93 -21.14 -15.36 4.55
C LEU A 93 -21.45 -15.51 3.07
N LYS A 94 -22.74 -15.56 2.69
CA LYS A 94 -23.16 -15.61 1.28
C LYS A 94 -22.84 -14.29 0.56
N ARG A 95 -22.99 -13.16 1.26
CA ARG A 95 -22.61 -11.83 0.77
C ARG A 95 -21.10 -11.74 0.57
N LEU A 96 -20.32 -12.21 1.55
CA LEU A 96 -18.85 -12.23 1.50
C LEU A 96 -18.34 -13.10 0.34
N ALA A 97 -18.91 -14.30 0.16
CA ALA A 97 -18.58 -15.20 -0.93
C ALA A 97 -18.92 -14.59 -2.30
N TYR A 98 -20.09 -13.96 -2.43
CA TYR A 98 -20.49 -13.24 -3.64
C TYR A 98 -19.53 -12.06 -3.94
N GLY A 99 -19.25 -11.21 -2.95
CA GLY A 99 -18.36 -10.07 -3.11
C GLY A 99 -16.95 -10.48 -3.53
N THR A 100 -16.38 -11.48 -2.85
CA THR A 100 -15.05 -12.04 -3.18
C THR A 100 -15.03 -12.61 -4.60
N SER A 101 -16.05 -13.38 -4.98
CA SER A 101 -16.15 -13.98 -6.33
C SER A 101 -16.29 -12.91 -7.41
N LYS A 102 -17.10 -11.88 -7.16
CA LYS A 102 -17.28 -10.75 -8.07
C LYS A 102 -15.96 -10.02 -8.28
N THR A 103 -15.21 -9.72 -7.21
CA THR A 103 -13.89 -9.09 -7.31
C THR A 103 -12.91 -9.91 -8.14
N ILE A 104 -12.92 -11.24 -8.01
CA ILE A 104 -12.10 -12.13 -8.85
C ILE A 104 -12.46 -11.95 -10.33
N VAL A 105 -13.75 -12.03 -10.67
CA VAL A 105 -14.24 -11.96 -12.05
C VAL A 105 -14.00 -10.59 -12.68
N GLU A 106 -14.17 -9.51 -11.93
CA GLU A 106 -13.96 -8.14 -12.42
C GLU A 106 -12.49 -7.83 -12.75
N HIS A 107 -11.56 -8.61 -12.20
CA HIS A 107 -10.12 -8.43 -12.40
C HIS A 107 -9.50 -9.45 -13.37
N LEU A 108 -10.32 -10.25 -14.06
CA LEU A 108 -9.90 -11.09 -15.18
C LEU A 108 -10.57 -10.61 -16.47
N LYS A 109 -9.78 -10.22 -17.48
CA LYS A 109 -10.34 -9.69 -18.74
C LYS A 109 -10.69 -10.79 -19.73
N LEU A 110 -11.62 -10.50 -20.64
CA LEU A 110 -11.98 -11.41 -21.71
C LEU A 110 -10.74 -11.77 -22.55
N GLY A 111 -10.51 -13.07 -22.75
CA GLY A 111 -9.37 -13.59 -23.51
C GLY A 111 -8.10 -13.80 -22.67
N GLU A 112 -8.10 -13.45 -21.38
CA GLU A 112 -6.98 -13.78 -20.50
C GLU A 112 -7.06 -15.24 -20.00
N PRO A 113 -5.92 -15.94 -19.92
CA PRO A 113 -5.87 -17.29 -19.37
C PRO A 113 -6.15 -17.29 -17.86
N TYR A 114 -6.71 -18.39 -17.36
CA TYR A 114 -7.14 -18.51 -15.95
C TYR A 114 -6.00 -18.54 -14.93
N ASP A 115 -4.76 -18.76 -15.35
CA ASP A 115 -3.58 -18.63 -14.50
C ASP A 115 -3.29 -17.18 -14.09
N LYS A 116 -3.89 -16.20 -14.78
CA LYS A 116 -3.87 -14.77 -14.40
C LYS A 116 -4.91 -14.39 -13.36
N VAL A 117 -5.75 -15.31 -12.89
CA VAL A 117 -6.70 -15.03 -11.81
C VAL A 117 -5.94 -14.52 -10.59
N LYS A 118 -6.23 -13.27 -10.21
CA LYS A 118 -5.59 -12.64 -9.05
C LYS A 118 -6.03 -13.32 -7.77
N LYS A 119 -5.07 -13.53 -6.87
CA LYS A 119 -5.38 -13.97 -5.51
C LYS A 119 -6.10 -12.85 -4.78
N VAL A 120 -7.26 -13.18 -4.20
CA VAL A 120 -8.09 -12.26 -3.42
C VAL A 120 -8.17 -12.79 -2.00
N TYR A 121 -7.82 -11.97 -1.02
CA TYR A 121 -8.04 -12.24 0.40
C TYR A 121 -9.24 -11.42 0.86
N SER A 122 -10.12 -12.03 1.64
CA SER A 122 -11.22 -11.32 2.29
C SER A 122 -11.02 -11.42 3.80
N VAL A 123 -10.83 -10.27 4.44
CA VAL A 123 -10.59 -10.11 5.88
C VAL A 123 -11.82 -9.45 6.49
N SER A 124 -12.47 -10.14 7.42
CA SER A 124 -13.72 -9.68 8.04
C SER A 124 -13.55 -9.52 9.54
N LEU A 125 -13.69 -8.28 10.03
CA LEU A 125 -13.75 -7.97 11.46
C LEU A 125 -15.22 -7.98 11.90
N VAL A 126 -15.63 -9.02 12.62
CA VAL A 126 -17.03 -9.25 13.01
C VAL A 126 -17.23 -9.24 14.52
N TYR A 127 -18.28 -8.56 15.00
CA TYR A 127 -18.62 -8.46 16.44
C TYR A 127 -19.76 -9.38 16.87
N PHE A 128 -20.30 -10.14 15.93
CA PHE A 128 -21.34 -11.12 16.15
C PHE A 128 -20.81 -12.51 15.86
N ASP A 129 -21.47 -13.51 16.43
CA ASP A 129 -21.11 -14.90 16.16
C ASP A 129 -21.64 -15.24 14.77
N VAL A 130 -20.72 -15.49 13.85
CA VAL A 130 -21.05 -16.01 12.53
C VAL A 130 -21.33 -17.51 12.70
N SER A 131 -22.45 -17.99 12.16
CA SER A 131 -22.93 -19.36 12.38
C SER A 131 -21.90 -20.43 11.97
N ARG A 132 -21.94 -21.59 12.67
CA ARG A 132 -20.95 -22.71 12.64
C ARG A 132 -20.80 -23.49 11.32
N GLU A 133 -21.32 -23.02 10.19
CA GLU A 133 -21.23 -23.76 8.92
C GLU A 133 -19.81 -23.74 8.30
N TYR A 134 -18.87 -23.00 8.90
CA TYR A 134 -17.47 -22.89 8.46
C TYR A 134 -16.55 -22.88 9.68
N TYR A 135 -15.28 -23.30 9.50
CA TYR A 135 -14.26 -23.25 10.55
C TYR A 135 -14.04 -21.80 10.98
N LEU A 136 -14.50 -21.47 12.19
CA LEU A 136 -14.35 -20.15 12.79
C LEU A 136 -13.15 -20.16 13.73
N LEU A 137 -12.13 -19.35 13.44
CA LEU A 137 -11.15 -18.96 14.45
C LEU A 137 -11.81 -17.90 15.35
N ALA A 138 -12.42 -18.35 16.45
CA ALA A 138 -13.17 -17.50 17.36
C ALA A 138 -12.24 -16.67 18.27
N VAL A 139 -11.98 -15.42 17.86
CA VAL A 139 -11.19 -14.41 18.60
C VAL A 139 -11.73 -14.14 20.02
N LYS A 140 -13.03 -14.38 20.29
CA LYS A 140 -13.64 -14.25 21.64
C LYS A 140 -13.10 -15.23 22.69
N ARG A 141 -12.24 -16.20 22.32
CA ARG A 141 -11.56 -17.11 23.24
C ARG A 141 -10.09 -16.77 23.47
N PHE A 142 -9.67 -15.57 23.12
CA PHE A 142 -8.34 -15.09 23.43
C PHE A 142 -8.27 -14.81 24.95
N PRO A 143 -7.55 -15.62 25.76
CA PRO A 143 -7.16 -15.16 27.09
C PRO A 143 -6.27 -13.94 26.83
N ASP A 144 -6.44 -12.82 27.55
CA ASP A 144 -5.69 -11.58 27.37
C ASP A 144 -4.17 -11.77 27.63
N ILE A 145 -3.51 -12.57 26.81
CA ILE A 145 -2.14 -13.03 26.87
C ILE A 145 -1.59 -12.78 25.48
N VAL A 146 -1.00 -11.60 25.28
CA VAL A 146 -0.31 -11.26 24.04
C VAL A 146 0.88 -12.21 23.86
N ARG A 147 0.91 -12.97 22.75
CA ARG A 147 2.02 -13.90 22.44
C ARG A 147 2.77 -13.53 21.17
N ASP A 148 2.10 -12.83 20.26
CA ASP A 148 2.63 -12.41 18.97
C ASP A 148 2.05 -11.06 18.52
N ASP A 149 2.53 -10.56 17.38
CA ASP A 149 2.10 -9.28 16.83
C ASP A 149 0.59 -9.22 16.57
N LEU A 150 -0.04 -10.33 16.15
CA LEU A 150 -1.47 -10.36 15.87
C LEU A 150 -2.27 -10.18 17.16
N ASP A 151 -1.80 -10.76 18.26
CA ASP A 151 -2.42 -10.61 19.57
C ASP A 151 -2.33 -9.16 20.10
N GLU A 152 -1.23 -8.46 19.85
CA GLU A 152 -1.10 -7.03 20.16
C GLU A 152 -2.17 -6.22 19.40
N TRP A 153 -2.34 -6.49 18.10
CA TRP A 153 -3.39 -5.87 17.29
C TRP A 153 -4.81 -6.19 17.80
N ILE A 154 -5.08 -7.45 18.16
CA ILE A 154 -6.36 -7.87 18.72
C ILE A 154 -6.65 -7.16 20.04
N TYR A 155 -5.65 -7.07 20.93
CA TYR A 155 -5.77 -6.33 22.19
C TYR A 155 -6.06 -4.85 21.92
N ALA A 156 -5.29 -4.23 21.03
CA ALA A 156 -5.41 -2.81 20.73
C ALA A 156 -6.81 -2.46 20.22
N PHE A 157 -7.33 -3.30 19.35
CA PHE A 157 -8.70 -3.20 18.87
C PHE A 157 -9.71 -3.42 19.98
N LYS A 158 -9.64 -4.53 20.72
CA LYS A 158 -10.60 -4.84 21.78
C LYS A 158 -10.70 -3.73 22.83
N ASN A 159 -9.57 -3.11 23.20
CA ASN A 159 -9.49 -2.19 24.32
C ASN A 159 -9.42 -0.70 23.93
N ASN A 160 -9.31 -0.36 22.64
CA ASN A 160 -9.08 1.02 22.17
C ASN A 160 -7.82 1.67 22.76
N GLU A 161 -6.78 0.86 22.96
CA GLU A 161 -5.57 1.27 23.67
C GLU A 161 -4.39 0.44 23.18
N VAL A 162 -3.28 1.10 22.91
CA VAL A 162 -2.01 0.46 22.57
C VAL A 162 -1.06 0.71 23.76
N PRO A 163 -0.80 -0.30 24.61
CA PRO A 163 0.22 -0.24 25.64
C PRO A 163 1.60 0.16 25.10
N ASP A 164 2.42 0.80 25.92
CA ASP A 164 3.74 1.33 25.52
C ASP A 164 4.72 0.21 25.12
N GLU A 165 4.53 -0.98 25.65
CA GLU A 165 5.33 -2.16 25.40
C GLU A 165 5.03 -2.86 24.05
N PHE A 166 3.93 -2.50 23.38
CA PHE A 166 3.57 -3.10 22.10
C PHE A 166 4.52 -2.64 21.00
N SER A 167 4.95 -3.58 20.17
CA SER A 167 6.00 -3.38 19.18
C SER A 167 5.66 -3.92 17.80
N ALA A 168 4.45 -4.46 17.62
CA ALA A 168 3.97 -4.97 16.36
C ALA A 168 4.14 -3.93 15.23
N PRO A 169 4.55 -4.35 14.03
CA PRO A 169 4.77 -3.43 12.91
C PRO A 169 3.55 -2.52 12.67
N GLY A 170 3.77 -1.21 12.61
CA GLY A 170 2.71 -0.21 12.38
C GLY A 170 1.81 0.11 13.57
N ILE A 171 1.94 -0.57 14.72
CA ILE A 171 1.00 -0.40 15.85
C ILE A 171 1.10 0.97 16.53
N ASN A 172 2.27 1.62 16.44
CA ASN A 172 2.45 2.98 16.94
C ASN A 172 1.61 4.01 16.17
N ALA A 173 1.37 3.80 14.87
CA ALA A 173 0.46 4.67 14.11
C ALA A 173 -0.97 4.56 14.63
N LEU A 174 -1.40 3.35 15.03
CA LEU A 174 -2.70 3.14 15.67
C LEU A 174 -2.77 3.86 17.02
N LYS A 175 -1.69 3.79 17.81
CA LYS A 175 -1.56 4.47 19.10
C LYS A 175 -1.74 5.98 18.97
N ASP A 176 -0.98 6.62 18.09
CA ASP A 176 -1.05 8.06 17.83
C ASP A 176 -2.48 8.48 17.45
N LYS A 177 -3.17 7.64 16.67
CA LYS A 177 -4.55 7.88 16.26
C LYS A 177 -5.55 7.74 17.41
N PHE A 178 -5.41 6.72 18.26
CA PHE A 178 -6.23 6.58 19.46
C PHE A 178 -6.03 7.76 20.42
N ASP A 179 -4.80 8.21 20.60
CA ASP A 179 -4.50 9.37 21.43
C ASP A 179 -5.15 10.64 20.86
N TYR A 180 -5.03 10.88 19.55
CA TYR A 180 -5.73 11.97 18.88
C TYR A 180 -7.25 11.91 19.07
N LEU A 181 -7.86 10.72 18.95
CA LEU A 181 -9.29 10.54 19.16
C LEU A 181 -9.72 10.75 20.63
N LYS A 182 -8.82 10.58 21.59
CA LYS A 182 -9.08 10.85 23.01
C LYS A 182 -8.88 12.34 23.38
N MET A 183 -8.09 13.10 22.61
CA MET A 183 -7.83 14.53 22.84
C MET A 183 -9.11 15.38 22.82
N ILE A 184 -9.16 16.42 23.67
CA ILE A 184 -10.23 17.42 23.62
C ILE A 184 -10.01 18.40 22.45
N GLU A 185 -11.07 19.05 21.97
CA GLU A 185 -11.03 19.92 20.77
C GLU A 185 -9.92 21.00 20.79
N ILE A 186 -9.63 21.57 21.96
CA ILE A 186 -8.55 22.56 22.13
C ILE A 186 -7.17 21.91 21.91
N GLU A 187 -6.97 20.70 22.42
CA GLU A 187 -5.73 19.92 22.23
C GLU A 187 -5.61 19.46 20.79
N ARG A 188 -6.70 18.97 20.18
CA ARG A 188 -6.73 18.59 18.76
C ARG A 188 -6.34 19.75 17.86
N ARG A 189 -6.92 20.95 18.03
CA ARG A 189 -6.55 22.12 17.21
C ARG A 189 -5.06 22.48 17.33
N LYS A 190 -4.48 22.36 18.54
CA LYS A 190 -3.05 22.62 18.74
C LYS A 190 -2.18 21.55 18.06
N PHE A 191 -2.60 20.29 18.16
CA PHE A 191 -1.93 19.17 17.51
C PHE A 191 -2.04 19.24 15.99
N ASP A 192 -3.22 19.53 15.45
CA ASP A 192 -3.47 19.72 14.01
C ASP A 192 -2.65 20.89 13.46
N ALA A 193 -2.61 22.02 14.17
CA ALA A 193 -1.77 23.16 13.79
C ALA A 193 -0.27 22.80 13.80
N HIS A 194 0.17 21.96 14.74
CA HIS A 194 1.54 21.46 14.77
C HIS A 194 1.83 20.49 13.61
N LEU A 195 0.90 19.57 13.33
CA LEU A 195 1.00 18.63 12.22
C LEU A 195 0.99 19.33 10.86
N ASP A 196 0.19 20.35 10.66
CA ASP A 196 0.17 21.13 9.41
C ASP A 196 1.51 21.82 9.16
N VAL A 197 2.13 22.37 10.21
CA VAL A 197 3.48 22.93 10.11
C VAL A 197 4.50 21.85 9.75
N THR A 198 4.46 20.70 10.42
CA THR A 198 5.38 19.58 10.16
C THR A 198 5.17 18.95 8.78
N ARG A 199 3.93 18.77 8.33
CA ARG A 199 3.57 18.27 6.99
C ARG A 199 3.97 19.23 5.89
N SER A 200 3.82 20.53 6.11
CA SER A 200 4.30 21.55 5.16
C SER A 200 5.83 21.50 5.02
N ALA A 201 6.54 21.29 6.14
CA ALA A 201 7.99 21.10 6.13
C ALA A 201 8.40 19.80 5.42
N TRP A 202 7.72 18.68 5.72
CA TRP A 202 7.97 17.38 5.09
C TRP A 202 7.64 17.37 3.59
N GLY A 203 6.54 17.99 3.17
CA GLY A 203 6.17 18.13 1.76
C GLY A 203 7.25 18.85 0.96
N THR A 204 7.81 19.92 1.52
CA THR A 204 8.96 20.64 0.93
C THR A 204 10.18 19.74 0.76
N ILE A 205 10.52 18.94 1.78
CA ILE A 205 11.66 18.01 1.75
C ILE A 205 11.45 16.87 0.76
N THR A 206 10.24 16.31 0.72
CA THR A 206 9.90 15.17 -0.15
C THR A 206 9.96 15.59 -1.62
N HIS A 207 9.40 16.75 -1.95
CA HIS A 207 9.46 17.32 -3.29
C HIS A 207 10.91 17.55 -3.74
N ALA A 208 11.74 18.17 -2.89
CA ALA A 208 13.16 18.37 -3.20
C ALA A 208 13.94 17.05 -3.39
N ARG A 209 13.56 15.98 -2.67
CA ARG A 209 14.15 14.66 -2.83
C ARG A 209 13.71 13.98 -4.14
N GLU A 210 12.43 14.10 -4.50
CA GLU A 210 11.90 13.57 -5.76
C GLU A 210 12.57 14.24 -6.96
N GLU A 211 12.67 15.58 -6.95
CA GLU A 211 13.39 16.33 -7.99
C GLU A 211 14.85 15.88 -8.10
N GLY A 212 15.56 15.74 -6.98
CA GLY A 212 16.96 15.28 -6.99
C GLY A 212 17.15 13.85 -7.51
N ILE A 213 16.20 12.95 -7.28
CA ILE A 213 16.22 11.59 -7.83
C ILE A 213 15.95 11.63 -9.34
N GLU A 214 14.97 12.41 -9.78
CA GLU A 214 14.61 12.53 -11.18
C GLU A 214 15.75 13.14 -12.00
N GLU A 215 16.38 14.22 -11.50
CA GLU A 215 17.60 14.79 -12.07
C GLU A 215 18.75 13.77 -12.12
N GLY A 216 18.97 13.02 -11.03
CA GLY A 216 20.01 12.00 -10.99
C GLY A 216 19.82 10.87 -12.01
N ILE A 217 18.57 10.41 -12.20
CA ILE A 217 18.22 9.41 -13.22
C ILE A 217 18.45 9.97 -14.62
N GLN A 218 18.04 11.22 -14.86
CA GLN A 218 18.20 11.87 -16.16
C GLN A 218 19.67 12.04 -16.52
N MET A 219 20.49 12.57 -15.59
CA MET A 219 21.93 12.72 -15.78
C MET A 219 22.60 11.36 -16.04
N GLY A 220 22.29 10.33 -15.24
CA GLY A 220 22.86 9.00 -15.43
C GLY A 220 22.47 8.37 -16.78
N ARG A 221 21.25 8.62 -17.26
CA ARG A 221 20.80 8.16 -18.58
C ARG A 221 21.54 8.88 -19.71
N GLU A 222 21.73 10.18 -19.61
CA GLU A 222 22.45 10.97 -20.61
C GLU A 222 23.93 10.59 -20.68
N GLU A 223 24.61 10.47 -19.53
CA GLU A 223 26.00 10.01 -19.46
C GLU A 223 26.14 8.60 -20.02
N GLY A 224 25.25 7.67 -19.63
CA GLY A 224 25.24 6.30 -20.15
C GLY A 224 25.04 6.23 -21.67
N MET A 225 24.18 7.08 -22.24
CA MET A 225 24.00 7.15 -23.70
C MET A 225 25.23 7.73 -24.40
N LYS A 226 25.84 8.79 -23.86
CA LYS A 226 27.06 9.38 -24.43
C LYS A 226 28.21 8.38 -24.42
N GLN A 227 28.40 7.68 -23.29
CA GLN A 227 29.46 6.70 -23.15
C GLN A 227 29.24 5.49 -24.07
N GLY A 228 28.02 4.94 -24.13
CA GLY A 228 27.71 3.84 -25.04
C GLY A 228 27.86 4.22 -26.52
N ALA A 229 27.50 5.45 -26.91
CA ALA A 229 27.72 5.95 -28.26
C ALA A 229 29.21 6.07 -28.57
N HIS A 230 30.00 6.59 -27.63
CA HIS A 230 31.45 6.72 -27.79
C HIS A 230 32.15 5.35 -27.88
N GLU A 231 31.81 4.40 -27.02
CA GLU A 231 32.34 3.03 -27.06
C GLU A 231 32.01 2.34 -28.39
N ARG A 232 30.79 2.47 -28.89
CA ARG A 232 30.38 1.94 -30.20
C ARG A 232 31.17 2.58 -31.34
N SER A 233 31.41 3.88 -31.29
CA SER A 233 32.26 4.57 -32.27
C SER A 233 33.70 4.04 -32.27
N LEU A 234 34.28 3.76 -31.10
CA LEU A 234 35.60 3.14 -30.99
C LEU A 234 35.63 1.70 -31.53
N GLU A 235 34.59 0.90 -31.29
CA GLU A 235 34.47 -0.45 -31.85
C GLU A 235 34.40 -0.44 -33.38
N ILE A 236 33.59 0.45 -33.96
CA ILE A 236 33.50 0.65 -35.41
C ILE A 236 34.88 1.03 -35.97
N ALA A 237 35.57 1.97 -35.32
CA ALA A 237 36.90 2.39 -35.75
C ALA A 237 37.91 1.23 -35.73
N ARG A 238 37.91 0.37 -34.71
CA ARG A 238 38.76 -0.83 -34.65
C ARG A 238 38.48 -1.80 -35.80
N ALA A 239 37.20 -2.06 -36.09
CA ALA A 239 36.80 -2.96 -37.17
C ALA A 239 37.23 -2.44 -38.55
N LEU A 240 37.08 -1.13 -38.79
CA LEU A 240 37.47 -0.51 -40.06
C LEU A 240 39.00 -0.45 -40.22
N LYS A 241 39.75 -0.26 -39.12
CA LYS A 241 41.22 -0.31 -39.11
C LYS A 241 41.75 -1.69 -39.48
N GLN A 242 41.13 -2.75 -38.97
CA GLN A 242 41.47 -4.14 -39.34
C GLN A 242 41.16 -4.45 -40.81
N SER A 243 40.21 -3.75 -41.41
CA SER A 243 39.82 -3.91 -42.81
C SER A 243 40.74 -3.17 -43.79
N GLY A 244 41.80 -2.50 -43.30
CA GLY A 244 42.81 -1.82 -44.14
C GLY A 244 42.39 -0.45 -44.68
N MET A 245 41.35 0.16 -44.09
CA MET A 245 40.84 1.47 -44.52
C MET A 245 41.76 2.62 -44.05
N SER A 246 41.79 3.74 -44.77
CA SER A 246 42.67 4.86 -44.41
C SER A 246 42.18 5.59 -43.16
N SER A 247 43.11 6.10 -42.34
CA SER A 247 42.79 6.80 -41.09
C SER A 247 41.80 7.96 -41.25
N ALA A 248 41.88 8.68 -42.37
CA ALA A 248 40.94 9.75 -42.70
C ALA A 248 39.51 9.25 -42.90
N GLN A 249 39.34 8.14 -43.61
CA GLN A 249 38.02 7.52 -43.84
C GLN A 249 37.45 6.90 -42.56
N ILE A 250 38.30 6.34 -41.69
CA ILE A 250 37.86 5.74 -40.42
C ILE A 250 37.35 6.82 -39.45
N ALA A 251 38.07 7.93 -39.33
CA ALA A 251 37.64 9.06 -38.49
C ALA A 251 36.28 9.62 -38.95
N GLU A 252 36.08 9.71 -40.27
CA GLU A 252 34.81 10.16 -40.86
C GLU A 252 33.65 9.19 -40.60
N ILE A 253 33.84 7.87 -40.81
CA ILE A 253 32.79 6.86 -40.68
C ILE A 253 32.43 6.59 -39.22
N ALA A 254 33.43 6.51 -38.34
CA ALA A 254 33.24 6.21 -36.92
C ALA A 254 32.86 7.43 -36.08
N GLY A 255 33.00 8.64 -36.65
CA GLY A 255 32.67 9.90 -35.96
C GLY A 255 33.60 10.20 -34.79
N ILE A 256 34.87 9.80 -34.87
CA ILE A 256 35.90 10.04 -33.84
C ILE A 256 37.03 10.90 -34.40
N SER A 257 37.74 11.60 -33.51
CA SER A 257 38.87 12.43 -33.93
C SER A 257 40.08 11.59 -34.36
N LEU A 258 40.92 12.15 -35.24
CA LEU A 258 42.16 11.49 -35.67
C LEU A 258 43.11 11.22 -34.49
N SER A 259 43.10 12.07 -33.46
CA SER A 259 43.92 11.88 -32.25
C SER A 259 43.40 10.76 -31.34
N GLU A 260 42.09 10.51 -31.32
CA GLU A 260 41.51 9.32 -30.66
C GLU A 260 41.83 8.05 -31.45
N LEU A 261 41.81 8.13 -32.79
CA LEU A 261 42.16 7.02 -33.67
C LEU A 261 43.64 6.61 -33.58
N GLU A 262 44.55 7.56 -33.33
CA GLU A 262 45.98 7.29 -33.12
C GLU A 262 46.25 6.53 -31.81
N LYS A 263 45.35 6.65 -30.82
CA LYS A 263 45.45 5.95 -29.52
C LYS A 263 44.82 4.56 -29.52
N LEU A 264 44.12 4.20 -30.59
CA LEU A 264 43.42 2.92 -30.81
C LEU A 264 44.33 1.87 -31.44
#